data_AF-A0ABD3NDJ8-F1
#
_entry.id   AF-A0ABD3NDJ8-F1
#
_cell.length_a   1.000
_cell.length_b   1.000
_cell.length_c   1.000
_cell.angle_alpha   90.00
_cell.angle_beta   90.00
_cell.angle_gamma   90.00
#
_symmetry.space_group_name_H-M   'P 1'
#
loop_
_entity.id
_entity.type
_entity.pdbx_description
1 polymer ?
#
loop_
_entity_poly.entity_id
_entity_poly.type
_entity_poly.pdbx_seq_one_letter_code
_entity_poly.pdbx_strand_id
1 'polypeptide(L)'
;MAMEHSIMTDNPTADNHNDDDHPPVDDEPNWEEIVQHDPSRSEVSAFLSARRRRDEANERFATGLDILHDSVQQSMDGLVEIVNTLLNDRATKLYEYEVNLKNDYVHNEKTRANMQAKLEESARAAQGMFANLLMRVAKPGDTMGGGMVSMSGTVRNSENSCNDVNGMNMNNYDTNIDGGDEEPDWNAIMMHEPARSEVPTFLDARSRREAACSRFESAIEEFQTSVGDYAQEVTQAVADVYNSRTTRLDEYEQILKHDYVANDEMRTKMRSEIEESATAAHDMFEELMKRVMQPQLQRSLATGSFTQAVTLGGSP
;
A
#
# COMPACT_ATOMS: atom_id res chain seq x y z
N MET A 1 -39.01 43.14 -9.56
CA MET A 1 -38.40 42.11 -10.43
C MET A 1 -37.26 41.45 -9.67
N ALA A 2 -37.57 40.35 -8.99
CA ALA A 2 -36.68 39.27 -8.59
C ALA A 2 -37.59 38.29 -7.83
N MET A 3 -37.73 37.10 -8.38
CA MET A 3 -38.75 36.11 -8.03
C MET A 3 -38.39 35.43 -6.71
N GLU A 4 -39.40 35.33 -5.83
CA GLU A 4 -39.46 34.33 -4.78
C GLU A 4 -39.63 32.96 -5.46
N HIS A 5 -38.76 32.00 -5.17
CA HIS A 5 -39.04 30.59 -5.46
C HIS A 5 -38.91 29.78 -4.18
N SER A 6 -40.06 29.19 -3.86
CA SER A 6 -40.38 28.32 -2.74
C SER A 6 -39.53 27.06 -2.74
N ILE A 7 -39.03 26.68 -1.56
CA ILE A 7 -38.41 25.38 -1.30
C ILE A 7 -39.55 24.36 -1.24
N MET A 8 -39.71 23.55 -2.29
CA MET A 8 -40.47 22.29 -2.23
C MET A 8 -39.50 21.18 -1.85
N THR A 9 -39.66 20.69 -0.63
CA THR A 9 -39.13 19.40 -0.19
C THR A 9 -40.02 18.30 -0.76
N ASP A 10 -39.63 17.74 -1.91
CA ASP A 10 -40.18 16.47 -2.37
C ASP A 10 -39.20 15.36 -2.01
N ASN A 11 -39.68 14.52 -1.09
CA ASN A 11 -39.07 13.28 -0.67
C ASN A 11 -39.66 12.18 -1.58
N PRO A 12 -38.93 11.61 -2.54
CA PRO A 12 -39.40 10.39 -3.19
C PRO A 12 -39.03 9.24 -2.28
N THR A 13 -40.07 8.67 -1.67
CA THR A 13 -40.07 7.32 -1.11
C THR A 13 -39.28 6.40 -2.03
N ALA A 14 -38.23 5.77 -1.48
CA ALA A 14 -37.47 4.73 -2.14
C ALA A 14 -38.44 3.63 -2.60
N ASP A 15 -38.82 3.70 -3.87
CA ASP A 15 -39.42 2.60 -4.58
C ASP A 15 -38.29 1.60 -4.78
N ASN A 16 -38.28 0.61 -3.91
CA ASN A 16 -37.32 -0.49 -3.88
C ASN A 16 -37.67 -1.43 -5.03
N HIS A 17 -37.53 -0.97 -6.28
CA HIS A 17 -37.43 -1.83 -7.43
C HIS A 17 -36.05 -2.46 -7.38
N ASN A 18 -35.99 -3.63 -6.72
CA ASN A 18 -35.11 -4.70 -7.12
C ASN A 18 -35.49 -5.07 -8.57
N ASP A 19 -35.11 -4.22 -9.51
CA ASP A 19 -34.88 -4.68 -10.87
C ASP A 19 -33.57 -5.47 -10.77
N ASP A 20 -33.74 -6.76 -10.46
CA ASP A 20 -32.84 -7.82 -10.91
C ASP A 20 -32.78 -7.73 -12.45
N ASP A 21 -32.15 -6.66 -12.96
CA ASP A 21 -31.61 -6.55 -14.31
C ASP A 21 -30.40 -7.49 -14.36
N HIS A 22 -30.68 -8.78 -14.16
CA HIS A 22 -29.91 -9.81 -14.82
C HIS A 22 -30.07 -9.51 -16.31
N PRO A 23 -29.00 -9.14 -17.04
CA PRO A 23 -29.05 -9.15 -18.48
C PRO A 23 -29.62 -10.52 -18.91
N PRO A 24 -30.44 -10.58 -19.97
CA PRO A 24 -30.99 -11.85 -20.43
C PRO A 24 -29.82 -12.82 -20.51
N VAL A 25 -29.98 -14.00 -19.89
CA VAL A 25 -29.03 -15.09 -20.05
C VAL A 25 -28.98 -15.31 -21.56
N ASP A 26 -27.96 -14.79 -22.22
CA ASP A 26 -27.70 -15.04 -23.63
C ASP A 26 -27.48 -16.54 -23.72
N ASP A 27 -28.53 -17.26 -24.12
CA ASP A 27 -28.48 -18.70 -24.30
C ASP A 27 -27.30 -18.99 -25.23
N GLU A 28 -26.30 -19.69 -24.69
CA GLU A 28 -25.09 -20.04 -25.41
C GLU A 28 -25.48 -20.82 -26.68
N PRO A 29 -25.05 -20.40 -27.88
CA PRO A 29 -25.40 -21.10 -29.11
C PRO A 29 -25.01 -22.58 -29.03
N ASN A 30 -25.80 -23.46 -29.65
CA ASN A 30 -25.49 -24.88 -29.75
C ASN A 30 -24.31 -25.10 -30.72
N TRP A 31 -23.09 -24.82 -30.27
CA TRP A 31 -21.89 -24.88 -31.10
C TRP A 31 -21.63 -26.27 -31.67
N GLU A 32 -22.03 -27.34 -30.95
CA GLU A 32 -21.97 -28.71 -31.44
C GLU A 32 -22.80 -28.95 -32.71
N GLU A 33 -23.90 -28.22 -32.89
CA GLU A 33 -24.75 -28.29 -34.08
C GLU A 33 -24.16 -27.46 -35.22
N ILE A 34 -23.73 -26.23 -34.92
CA ILE A 34 -23.18 -25.29 -35.90
C ILE A 34 -21.85 -25.80 -36.50
N VAL A 35 -21.04 -26.57 -35.76
CA VAL A 35 -19.74 -27.13 -36.20
C VAL A 35 -19.88 -28.24 -37.26
N GLN A 36 -21.07 -28.79 -37.49
CA GLN A 36 -21.25 -29.98 -38.34
C GLN A 36 -21.05 -29.73 -39.84
N HIS A 37 -20.96 -28.48 -40.29
CA HIS A 37 -20.90 -28.10 -41.69
C HIS A 37 -19.68 -27.21 -42.01
N ASP A 38 -18.99 -27.44 -43.13
CA ASP A 38 -17.97 -26.51 -43.62
C ASP A 38 -18.64 -25.24 -44.19
N PRO A 39 -18.09 -24.03 -43.97
CA PRO A 39 -16.81 -23.68 -43.33
C PRO A 39 -16.85 -23.55 -41.80
N SER A 40 -18.03 -23.67 -41.19
CA SER A 40 -18.29 -23.44 -39.76
C SER A 40 -17.42 -24.33 -38.87
N ARG A 41 -17.09 -25.53 -39.33
CA ARG A 41 -16.21 -26.46 -38.60
C ARG A 41 -14.84 -25.86 -38.26
N SER A 42 -14.19 -25.16 -39.20
CA SER A 42 -12.89 -24.51 -38.96
C SER A 42 -13.02 -23.16 -38.25
N GLU A 43 -14.07 -22.40 -38.54
CA GLU A 43 -14.23 -21.04 -38.04
C GLU A 43 -14.73 -21.02 -36.58
N VAL A 44 -15.71 -21.84 -36.25
CA VAL A 44 -16.23 -21.98 -34.88
C VAL A 44 -15.19 -22.60 -33.96
N SER A 45 -14.42 -23.60 -34.42
CA SER A 45 -13.35 -24.19 -33.61
C SER A 45 -12.21 -23.20 -33.32
N ALA A 46 -11.86 -22.34 -34.28
CA ALA A 46 -10.91 -21.24 -34.08
C ALA A 46 -11.44 -20.19 -33.09
N PHE A 47 -12.73 -19.85 -33.19
CA PHE A 47 -13.42 -18.94 -32.28
C PHE A 47 -13.44 -19.48 -30.83
N LEU A 48 -13.88 -20.71 -30.61
CA LEU A 48 -13.91 -21.33 -29.27
C LEU A 48 -12.50 -21.44 -28.66
N SER A 49 -11.50 -21.72 -29.49
CA SER A 49 -10.09 -21.73 -29.07
C SER A 49 -9.57 -20.32 -28.73
N ALA A 50 -10.06 -19.27 -29.38
CA ALA A 50 -9.75 -17.90 -29.06
C ALA A 50 -10.44 -17.46 -27.75
N ARG A 51 -11.71 -17.82 -27.54
CA ARG A 51 -12.46 -17.58 -26.30
C ARG A 51 -11.76 -18.20 -25.09
N ARG A 52 -11.40 -19.48 -25.16
CA ARG A 52 -10.63 -20.14 -24.07
C ARG A 52 -9.33 -19.39 -23.76
N ARG A 53 -8.58 -18.99 -24.78
CA ARG A 53 -7.33 -18.23 -24.60
C ARG A 53 -7.57 -16.86 -23.97
N ARG A 54 -8.69 -16.21 -24.27
CA ARG A 54 -9.11 -14.97 -23.59
C ARG A 54 -9.36 -15.24 -22.12
N ASP A 55 -10.15 -16.25 -21.79
CA ASP A 55 -10.51 -16.56 -20.40
C ASP A 55 -9.25 -16.91 -19.56
N GLU A 56 -8.32 -17.68 -20.14
CA GLU A 56 -7.01 -17.94 -19.52
C GLU A 56 -6.17 -16.66 -19.35
N ALA A 57 -6.19 -15.76 -20.34
CA ALA A 57 -5.48 -14.48 -20.24
C ALA A 57 -6.10 -13.58 -19.17
N ASN A 58 -7.42 -13.67 -18.97
CA ASN A 58 -8.14 -12.92 -17.97
C ASN A 58 -7.74 -13.33 -16.55
N GLU A 59 -7.70 -14.64 -16.29
CA GLU A 59 -7.24 -15.18 -15.01
C GLU A 59 -5.76 -14.82 -14.73
N ARG A 60 -4.91 -14.90 -15.76
CA ARG A 60 -3.49 -14.51 -15.64
C ARG A 60 -3.32 -13.02 -15.38
N PHE A 61 -4.16 -12.18 -15.97
CA PHE A 61 -4.12 -10.74 -15.76
C PHE A 61 -4.53 -10.38 -14.33
N ALA A 62 -5.63 -10.94 -13.82
CA ALA A 62 -6.06 -10.73 -12.44
C ALA A 62 -4.96 -11.13 -11.45
N THR A 63 -4.41 -12.35 -11.60
CA THR A 63 -3.28 -12.81 -10.79
C THR A 63 -2.06 -11.89 -10.91
N GLY A 64 -1.76 -11.40 -12.12
CA GLY A 64 -0.64 -10.49 -12.36
C GLY A 64 -0.81 -9.12 -11.70
N LEU A 65 -2.04 -8.62 -11.63
CA LEU A 65 -2.39 -7.36 -10.96
C LEU A 65 -2.21 -7.48 -9.45
N ASP A 66 -2.64 -8.59 -8.86
CA ASP A 66 -2.45 -8.87 -7.42
C ASP A 66 -0.97 -8.96 -7.07
N ILE A 67 -0.18 -9.71 -7.87
CA ILE A 67 1.28 -9.80 -7.69
C ILE A 67 1.96 -8.44 -7.79
N LEU A 68 1.54 -7.58 -8.73
CA LEU A 68 2.08 -6.23 -8.87
C LEU A 68 1.80 -5.40 -7.62
N HIS A 69 0.55 -5.42 -7.14
CA HIS A 69 0.15 -4.67 -5.95
C HIS A 69 0.93 -5.14 -4.71
N ASP A 70 0.99 -6.45 -4.48
CA ASP A 70 1.73 -7.04 -3.36
C ASP A 70 3.23 -6.73 -3.45
N SER A 71 3.82 -6.79 -4.65
CA SER A 71 5.25 -6.49 -4.85
C SER A 71 5.58 -5.03 -4.55
N VAL A 72 4.72 -4.08 -4.95
CA VAL A 72 4.92 -2.66 -4.66
C VAL A 72 4.79 -2.40 -3.17
N GLN A 73 3.77 -2.98 -2.53
CA GLN A 73 3.55 -2.88 -1.09
C GLN A 73 4.74 -3.43 -0.31
N GLN A 74 5.21 -4.64 -0.64
CA GLN A 74 6.35 -5.26 0.04
C GLN A 74 7.64 -4.44 -0.14
N SER A 75 7.87 -3.89 -1.34
CA SER A 75 9.02 -3.02 -1.58
C SER A 75 8.95 -1.73 -0.77
N MET A 76 7.76 -1.15 -0.60
CA MET A 76 7.53 0.04 0.21
C MET A 76 7.82 -0.25 1.69
N ASP A 77 7.25 -1.33 2.23
CA ASP A 77 7.42 -1.72 3.63
C ASP A 77 8.90 -1.98 3.95
N GLY A 78 9.63 -2.65 3.05
CA GLY A 78 11.06 -2.88 3.21
C GLY A 78 11.91 -1.60 3.22
N LEU A 79 11.58 -0.61 2.39
CA LEU A 79 12.30 0.67 2.38
C LEU A 79 12.03 1.46 3.68
N VAL A 80 10.78 1.48 4.14
CA VAL A 80 10.41 2.12 5.42
C VAL A 80 11.13 1.43 6.58
N GLU A 81 11.19 0.10 6.58
CA GLU A 81 11.89 -0.66 7.62
C GLU A 81 13.38 -0.30 7.68
N ILE A 82 14.07 -0.20 6.54
CA ILE A 82 15.48 0.20 6.48
C ILE A 82 15.69 1.61 7.05
N VAL A 83 14.85 2.57 6.62
CA VAL A 83 14.96 3.97 7.07
C VAL A 83 14.67 4.08 8.56
N ASN A 84 13.62 3.40 9.04
CA ASN A 84 13.25 3.39 10.44
C ASN A 84 14.33 2.75 11.32
N THR A 85 14.93 1.64 10.86
CA THR A 85 16.04 0.98 11.56
C THR A 85 17.25 1.90 11.67
N LEU A 86 17.65 2.56 10.57
CA LEU A 86 18.78 3.49 10.58
C LEU A 86 18.53 4.69 11.51
N LEU A 87 17.29 5.20 11.51
CA LEU A 87 16.91 6.32 12.36
C LEU A 87 16.89 5.92 13.83
N ASN A 88 16.31 4.78 14.17
CA ASN A 88 16.27 4.28 15.53
C ASN A 88 17.67 3.96 16.08
N ASP A 89 18.55 3.35 15.28
CA ASP A 89 19.96 3.13 15.67
C ASP A 89 20.66 4.47 15.98
N ARG A 90 20.46 5.47 15.12
CA ARG A 90 21.06 6.79 15.32
C ARG A 90 20.46 7.55 16.52
N ALA A 91 19.14 7.48 16.70
CA ALA A 91 18.44 8.08 17.83
C ALA A 91 18.88 7.45 19.15
N THR A 92 19.02 6.12 19.18
CA THR A 92 19.51 5.37 20.34
C THR A 92 20.92 5.80 20.71
N LYS A 93 21.85 5.85 19.74
CA LYS A 93 23.23 6.31 20.00
C LYS A 93 23.28 7.74 20.52
N LEU A 94 22.46 8.64 19.96
CA LEU A 94 22.39 10.02 20.44
C LEU A 94 21.81 10.11 21.85
N TYR A 95 20.82 9.26 22.19
CA TYR A 95 20.28 9.16 23.53
C TYR A 95 21.31 8.63 24.53
N GLU A 96 22.10 7.61 24.16
CA GLU A 96 23.21 7.12 24.98
C GLU A 96 24.23 8.22 25.27
N TYR A 97 24.62 9.00 24.25
CA TYR A 97 25.50 10.16 24.44
C TYR A 97 24.87 11.21 25.34
N GLU A 98 23.57 11.47 25.19
CA GLU A 98 22.83 12.41 26.03
C GLU A 98 22.83 12.00 27.50
N VAL A 99 22.54 10.72 27.79
CA VAL A 99 22.55 10.16 29.15
C VAL A 99 23.95 10.25 29.76
N ASN A 100 24.99 9.91 28.99
CA ASN A 100 26.37 10.01 29.47
C ASN A 100 26.75 11.47 29.81
N LEU A 101 26.44 12.42 28.93
CA LEU A 101 26.69 13.84 29.19
C LEU A 101 25.92 14.35 30.41
N LYS A 102 24.65 13.96 30.54
CA LYS A 102 23.81 14.28 31.71
C LYS A 102 24.48 13.79 33.00
N ASN A 103 24.92 12.54 33.02
CA ASN A 103 25.58 11.95 34.18
C ASN A 103 26.88 12.68 34.53
N ASP A 104 27.68 13.06 33.53
CA ASP A 104 28.92 13.81 33.72
C ASP A 104 28.66 15.21 34.32
N TYR A 105 27.66 15.94 33.83
CA TYR A 105 27.30 17.25 34.40
C TYR A 105 26.82 17.15 35.84
N VAL A 106 25.95 16.17 36.15
CA VAL A 106 25.47 15.92 37.51
C VAL A 106 26.62 15.54 38.45
N HIS A 107 27.51 14.65 38.01
CA HIS A 107 28.68 14.23 38.79
C HIS A 107 29.65 15.39 39.05
N ASN A 108 29.94 16.20 38.03
CA ASN A 108 30.82 17.35 38.14
C ASN A 108 30.26 18.39 39.11
N GLU A 109 28.96 18.69 39.03
CA GLU A 109 28.31 19.65 39.93
C GLU A 109 28.32 19.17 41.39
N LYS A 110 28.02 17.89 41.63
CA LYS A 110 28.11 17.27 42.96
C LYS A 110 29.54 17.36 43.53
N THR A 111 30.55 17.08 42.70
CA THR A 111 31.96 17.14 43.09
C THR A 111 32.38 18.57 43.43
N ARG A 112 31.96 19.53 42.61
CA ARG A 112 32.21 20.96 42.83
C ARG A 112 31.57 21.45 44.13
N ALA A 113 30.30 21.11 44.38
CA ALA A 113 29.60 21.47 45.62
C ALA A 113 30.30 20.89 46.86
N ASN A 114 30.79 19.65 46.80
CA ASN A 114 31.57 19.03 47.88
C ASN A 114 32.90 19.77 48.13
N MET A 115 33.65 20.09 47.08
CA MET A 115 34.90 20.85 47.21
C MET A 115 34.65 22.23 47.83
N GLN A 116 33.59 22.93 47.39
CA GLN A 116 33.22 24.23 47.95
C GLN A 116 32.92 24.13 49.46
N ALA A 117 32.14 23.13 49.88
CA ALA A 117 31.83 22.91 51.30
C ALA A 117 33.10 22.65 52.13
N LYS A 118 34.03 21.84 51.62
CA LYS A 118 35.32 21.58 52.29
C LYS A 118 36.20 22.82 52.40
N LEU A 119 36.22 23.67 51.37
CA LEU A 119 36.95 24.94 51.40
C LEU A 119 36.36 25.90 52.44
N GLU A 120 35.03 26.00 52.52
CA GLU A 120 34.35 26.84 53.53
C GLU A 120 34.58 26.33 54.96
N GLU A 121 34.55 25.01 55.17
CA GLU A 121 34.88 24.40 56.45
C GLU A 121 36.34 24.67 56.85
N SER A 122 37.28 24.50 55.92
CA SER A 122 38.71 24.79 56.12
C SER A 122 38.94 26.27 56.45
N ALA A 123 38.30 27.19 55.72
CA ALA A 123 38.38 28.62 55.96
C ALA A 123 37.84 29.00 57.35
N ARG A 124 36.70 28.42 57.75
CA ARG A 124 36.12 28.62 59.09
C ARG A 124 37.04 28.09 60.20
N ALA A 125 37.63 26.91 60.01
CA ALA A 125 38.59 26.35 60.95
C ALA A 125 39.84 27.24 61.08
N ALA A 126 40.39 27.72 59.95
CA ALA A 126 41.54 28.62 59.94
C ALA A 126 41.24 29.97 60.62
N GLN A 127 40.06 30.56 60.37
CA GLN A 127 39.59 31.76 61.08
C GLN A 127 39.49 31.52 62.59
N GLY A 128 38.97 30.36 63.02
CA GLY A 128 38.93 29.97 64.44
C GLY A 128 40.31 29.84 65.07
N MET A 129 41.27 29.23 64.37
CA MET A 129 42.67 29.16 64.83
C MET A 129 43.32 30.55 64.92
N PHE A 130 43.07 31.41 63.91
CA PHE A 130 43.59 32.77 63.90
C PHE A 130 43.00 33.63 65.03
N ALA A 131 41.69 33.52 65.29
CA ALA A 131 41.04 34.20 66.42
C ALA A 131 41.60 33.72 67.77
N ASN A 132 41.84 32.42 67.92
CA ASN A 132 42.50 31.86 69.11
C ASN A 132 43.92 32.37 69.30
N LEU A 133 44.70 32.51 68.22
CA LEU A 133 46.03 33.12 68.25
C LEU A 133 45.95 34.59 68.67
N LEU A 134 45.06 35.38 68.09
CA LEU A 134 44.85 36.78 68.46
C LEU A 134 44.46 36.94 69.94
N MET A 135 43.56 36.10 70.47
CA MET A 135 43.23 36.13 71.90
C MET A 135 44.42 35.80 72.80
N ARG A 136 45.30 34.90 72.36
CA ARG A 136 46.48 34.49 73.12
C ARG A 136 47.59 35.56 73.07
N VAL A 137 47.70 36.27 71.94
CA VAL A 137 48.64 37.40 71.74
C VAL A 137 48.14 38.69 72.42
N ALA A 138 46.83 38.94 72.47
CA ALA A 138 46.22 40.10 73.13
C ALA A 138 46.23 40.02 74.66
N LYS A 139 46.70 38.92 75.26
CA LYS A 139 47.00 38.82 76.70
C LYS A 139 48.51 38.90 76.96
N PRO A 140 49.12 40.09 76.98
CA PRO A 140 50.45 40.25 77.54
C PRO A 140 50.37 40.23 79.06
N GLY A 141 50.93 39.19 79.67
CA GLY A 141 51.45 39.18 81.04
C GLY A 141 50.48 39.53 82.18
N ASP A 142 50.06 38.50 82.91
CA ASP A 142 50.23 38.59 84.36
C ASP A 142 50.66 37.24 84.94
N THR A 143 51.63 37.32 85.84
CA THR A 143 52.12 36.30 86.78
C THR A 143 53.06 35.20 86.28
N MET A 144 54.36 35.45 86.51
CA MET A 144 55.29 34.48 87.11
C MET A 144 54.58 33.60 88.15
N GLY A 145 54.66 32.28 88.00
CA GLY A 145 54.16 31.32 88.99
C GLY A 145 54.10 29.93 88.40
N GLY A 146 54.98 29.05 88.85
CA GLY A 146 55.27 27.77 88.22
C GLY A 146 54.09 26.82 88.10
N GLY A 147 54.22 25.89 87.16
CA GLY A 147 53.26 24.82 86.97
C GLY A 147 53.48 24.18 85.61
N MET A 148 54.51 23.32 85.51
CA MET A 148 54.58 22.35 84.44
C MET A 148 53.24 21.61 84.37
N VAL A 149 52.55 21.76 83.24
CA VAL A 149 51.50 20.83 82.84
C VAL A 149 51.91 20.33 81.46
N SER A 150 52.47 19.13 81.44
CA SER A 150 52.54 18.29 80.26
C SER A 150 51.15 18.19 79.65
N MET A 151 50.88 18.93 78.58
CA MET A 151 49.89 18.50 77.60
C MET A 151 50.64 17.78 76.49
N SER A 152 50.66 16.47 76.67
CA SER A 152 50.97 15.45 75.69
C SER A 152 50.51 15.88 74.30
N GLY A 153 51.48 16.19 73.44
CA GLY A 153 51.26 16.36 72.02
C GLY A 153 50.79 15.05 71.44
N THR A 154 49.48 14.90 71.28
CA THR A 154 48.95 13.97 70.28
C THR A 154 49.00 14.69 68.95
N VAL A 155 50.22 14.83 68.43
CA VAL A 155 50.45 15.00 66.99
C VAL A 155 49.91 13.73 66.36
N ARG A 156 48.65 13.75 65.93
CA ARG A 156 48.21 12.76 64.95
C ARG A 156 49.02 13.04 63.69
N ASN A 157 50.00 12.17 63.49
CA ASN A 157 50.79 12.01 62.30
C ASN A 157 49.81 11.68 61.16
N SER A 158 49.19 12.69 60.53
CA SER A 158 48.63 12.53 59.19
C SER A 158 49.82 12.69 58.26
N GLU A 159 50.34 11.55 57.86
CA GLU A 159 51.44 11.38 56.94
C GLU A 159 51.29 12.31 55.73
N ASN A 160 52.21 13.26 55.65
CA ASN A 160 52.52 13.96 54.42
C ASN A 160 53.25 12.95 53.51
N SER A 161 52.50 12.09 52.81
CA SER A 161 53.03 11.31 51.69
C SER A 161 52.83 12.13 50.41
N CYS A 162 53.77 13.04 50.19
CA CYS A 162 54.08 13.56 48.87
C CYS A 162 55.11 12.60 48.26
N ASN A 163 54.61 11.55 47.59
CA ASN A 163 55.25 10.77 46.53
C ASN A 163 54.10 10.33 45.61
N ASP A 164 53.83 11.07 44.54
CA ASP A 164 54.36 10.85 43.18
C ASP A 164 53.83 9.58 42.49
N VAL A 165 52.96 9.86 41.51
CA VAL A 165 52.96 9.34 40.13
C VAL A 165 52.62 7.86 39.89
N ASN A 166 51.63 7.73 39.00
CA ASN A 166 51.20 6.53 38.27
C ASN A 166 50.23 5.57 38.95
N GLY A 167 48.97 5.98 38.91
CA GLY A 167 47.82 5.09 38.99
C GLY A 167 46.56 5.83 38.58
N MET A 168 46.47 6.27 37.31
CA MET A 168 45.18 6.57 36.69
C MET A 168 44.34 5.29 36.70
N ASN A 169 43.70 5.00 37.82
CA ASN A 169 42.60 4.05 37.87
C ASN A 169 41.31 4.87 37.91
N MET A 170 40.94 5.38 36.73
CA MET A 170 39.64 5.95 36.38
C MET A 170 38.55 4.85 36.38
N ASN A 171 38.45 4.04 37.44
CA ASN A 171 37.44 2.99 37.53
C ASN A 171 36.87 2.85 38.95
N ASN A 172 36.62 3.97 39.62
CA ASN A 172 35.67 3.95 40.74
C ASN A 172 34.48 4.82 40.36
N TYR A 173 33.72 4.33 39.36
CA TYR A 173 32.34 4.73 39.17
C TYR A 173 31.61 4.32 40.45
N ASP A 174 31.40 5.27 41.35
CA ASP A 174 30.42 5.16 42.42
C ASP A 174 29.05 5.01 41.74
N THR A 175 28.68 3.77 41.45
CA THR A 175 27.49 3.31 40.70
C THR A 175 26.18 3.52 41.47
N ASN A 176 26.13 4.55 42.31
CA ASN A 176 24.94 5.02 43.02
C ASN A 176 24.72 6.52 42.76
N ILE A 177 24.92 6.96 41.51
CA ILE A 177 24.13 8.08 41.01
C ILE A 177 22.83 7.45 40.57
N ASP A 178 21.79 7.67 41.38
CA ASP A 178 20.39 7.41 41.07
C ASP A 178 20.09 8.02 39.70
N GLY A 179 20.25 7.20 38.66
CA GLY A 179 19.99 7.56 37.26
C GLY A 179 18.51 7.56 36.98
N GLY A 180 17.74 8.21 37.87
CA GLY A 180 16.32 8.37 37.73
C GLY A 180 16.02 9.20 36.49
N ASP A 181 14.89 8.87 35.87
CA ASP A 181 14.28 9.60 34.75
C ASP A 181 14.03 11.10 35.03
N GLU A 182 14.37 11.61 36.22
CA GLU A 182 14.27 13.01 36.58
C GLU A 182 15.32 13.87 35.85
N GLU A 183 14.84 14.94 35.22
CA GLU A 183 15.66 15.98 34.63
C GLU A 183 16.52 16.67 35.69
N PRO A 184 17.83 16.90 35.45
CA PRO A 184 18.66 17.71 36.33
C PRO A 184 18.13 19.15 36.38
N ASP A 185 18.38 19.85 37.48
CA ASP A 185 18.23 21.31 37.49
C ASP A 185 19.36 21.95 36.68
N TRP A 186 19.13 22.05 35.35
CA TRP A 186 20.06 22.68 34.42
C TRP A 186 20.39 24.11 34.80
N ASN A 187 19.47 24.84 35.44
CA ASN A 187 19.71 26.23 35.86
C ASN A 187 20.72 26.31 37.00
N ALA A 188 20.64 25.39 37.96
CA ALA A 188 21.63 25.29 39.02
C ALA A 188 23.02 24.93 38.48
N ILE A 189 23.09 23.98 37.53
CA ILE A 189 24.34 23.54 36.91
C ILE A 189 25.01 24.67 36.10
N MET A 190 24.22 25.50 35.40
CA MET A 190 24.72 26.62 34.59
C MET A 190 25.35 27.77 35.38
N MET A 191 25.31 27.75 36.72
CA MET A 191 25.89 28.82 37.55
C MET A 191 27.43 28.81 37.57
N HIS A 192 28.07 27.76 37.04
CA HIS A 192 29.51 27.54 37.15
C HIS A 192 30.16 27.18 35.81
N GLU A 193 31.41 27.63 35.59
CA GLU A 193 32.19 27.24 34.41
C GLU A 193 32.72 25.80 34.55
N PRO A 194 32.79 25.00 33.47
CA PRO A 194 32.48 25.34 32.07
C PRO A 194 30.99 25.18 31.69
N ALA A 195 30.18 24.60 32.57
CA ALA A 195 28.78 24.26 32.32
C ALA A 195 27.91 25.46 31.91
N ARG A 196 28.25 26.66 32.37
CA ARG A 196 27.62 27.92 31.94
C ARG A 196 27.59 28.13 30.43
N SER A 197 28.61 27.67 29.70
CA SER A 197 28.73 27.82 28.25
C SER A 197 28.33 26.56 27.49
N GLU A 198 28.57 25.38 28.07
CA GLU A 198 28.36 24.10 27.41
C GLU A 198 26.92 23.58 27.53
N VAL A 199 26.25 23.76 28.68
CA VAL A 199 24.88 23.29 28.90
C VAL A 199 23.88 23.93 27.92
N PRO A 200 23.93 25.25 27.61
CA PRO A 200 23.08 25.83 26.58
C PRO A 200 23.28 25.17 25.20
N THR A 201 24.52 24.84 24.85
CA THR A 201 24.85 24.18 23.58
C THR A 201 24.30 22.76 23.54
N PHE A 202 24.38 22.04 24.66
CA PHE A 202 23.81 20.70 24.82
C PHE A 202 22.28 20.72 24.70
N LEU A 203 21.59 21.63 25.39
CA LEU A 203 20.13 21.75 25.34
C LEU A 203 19.63 22.15 23.95
N ASP A 204 20.33 23.04 23.26
CA ASP A 204 20.05 23.37 21.86
C ASP A 204 20.21 22.14 20.93
N ALA A 205 21.30 21.37 21.10
CA ALA A 205 21.52 20.16 20.33
C ALA A 205 20.44 19.10 20.58
N ARG A 206 19.98 18.94 21.82
CA ARG A 206 18.85 18.07 22.17
C ARG A 206 17.55 18.51 21.50
N SER A 207 17.21 19.79 21.60
CA SER A 207 16.01 20.33 20.95
C SER A 207 16.03 20.12 19.43
N ARG A 208 17.20 20.34 18.79
CA ARG A 208 17.38 20.07 17.36
C ARG A 208 17.25 18.58 17.01
N ARG A 209 17.72 17.68 17.88
CA ARG A 209 17.54 16.23 17.72
C ARG A 209 16.06 15.85 17.76
N GLU A 210 15.34 16.30 18.79
CA GLU A 210 13.89 16.02 18.95
C GLU A 210 13.09 16.55 17.75
N ALA A 211 13.37 17.78 17.30
CA ALA A 211 12.76 18.35 16.11
C ALA A 211 13.09 17.56 14.83
N ALA A 212 14.31 17.02 14.70
CA ALA A 212 14.69 16.18 13.56
C ALA A 212 13.98 14.82 13.58
N CYS A 213 13.84 14.18 14.74
CA CYS A 213 13.07 12.95 14.89
C CYS A 213 11.61 13.15 14.45
N SER A 214 10.94 14.19 14.97
CA SER A 214 9.56 14.48 14.60
C SER A 214 9.38 14.76 13.11
N ARG A 215 10.29 15.51 12.48
CA ARG A 215 10.26 15.74 11.02
C ARG A 215 10.40 14.46 10.21
N PHE A 216 11.23 13.53 10.69
CA PHE A 216 11.44 12.26 10.03
C PHE A 216 10.21 11.34 10.14
N GLU A 217 9.57 11.29 11.32
CA GLU A 217 8.33 10.56 11.52
C GLU A 217 7.26 11.05 10.54
N SER A 218 7.03 12.37 10.46
CA SER A 218 6.09 12.94 9.49
C SER A 218 6.47 12.64 8.03
N ALA A 219 7.77 12.69 7.68
CA ALA A 219 8.21 12.38 6.33
C ALA A 219 7.99 10.91 5.94
N ILE A 220 8.11 9.97 6.89
CA ILE A 220 7.81 8.55 6.67
C ILE A 220 6.31 8.36 6.42
N GLU A 221 5.45 8.98 7.23
CA GLU A 221 4.00 8.92 7.08
C GLU A 221 3.53 9.50 5.74
N GLU A 222 4.07 10.66 5.34
CA GLU A 222 3.80 11.29 4.05
C GLU A 222 4.26 10.40 2.89
N PHE A 223 5.45 9.81 2.99
CA PHE A 223 5.98 8.90 1.97
C PHE A 223 5.10 7.64 1.83
N GLN A 224 4.72 7.00 2.94
CA GLN A 224 3.86 5.83 2.93
C GLN A 224 2.51 6.12 2.28
N THR A 225 1.91 7.26 2.63
CA THR A 225 0.63 7.71 2.04
C THR A 225 0.79 7.94 0.54
N SER A 226 1.81 8.70 0.12
CA SER A 226 2.03 9.04 -1.28
C SER A 226 2.30 7.81 -2.16
N VAL A 227 3.06 6.82 -1.67
CA VAL A 227 3.33 5.60 -2.43
C VAL A 227 2.11 4.69 -2.47
N GLY A 228 1.36 4.61 -1.38
CA GLY A 228 0.08 3.88 -1.34
C GLY A 228 -0.91 4.41 -2.37
N ASP A 229 -1.08 5.74 -2.44
CA ASP A 229 -1.95 6.39 -3.42
C ASP A 229 -1.49 6.09 -4.86
N TYR A 230 -0.19 6.19 -5.14
CA TYR A 230 0.36 5.90 -6.47
C TYR A 230 0.18 4.44 -6.87
N ALA A 231 0.38 3.49 -5.94
CA ALA A 231 0.17 2.06 -6.19
C ALA A 231 -1.29 1.79 -6.54
N GLN A 232 -2.23 2.39 -5.80
CA GLN A 232 -3.66 2.26 -6.05
C GLN A 232 -4.05 2.87 -7.40
N GLU A 233 -3.52 4.05 -7.76
CA GLU A 233 -3.80 4.71 -9.04
C GLU A 233 -3.32 3.86 -10.22
N VAL A 234 -2.12 3.31 -10.15
CA VAL A 234 -1.57 2.43 -11.21
C VAL A 234 -2.41 1.16 -11.35
N THR A 235 -2.73 0.50 -10.23
CA THR A 235 -3.58 -0.70 -10.22
C THR A 235 -4.95 -0.41 -10.84
N GLN A 236 -5.58 0.72 -10.48
CA GLN A 236 -6.87 1.12 -11.01
C GLN A 236 -6.80 1.41 -12.52
N ALA A 237 -5.82 2.20 -12.97
CA ALA A 237 -5.67 2.53 -14.39
C ALA A 237 -5.46 1.28 -15.26
N VAL A 238 -4.68 0.32 -14.76
CA VAL A 238 -4.44 -0.96 -15.43
C VAL A 238 -5.73 -1.80 -15.47
N ALA A 239 -6.48 -1.86 -14.37
CA ALA A 239 -7.78 -2.53 -14.31
C ALA A 239 -8.80 -1.90 -15.27
N ASP A 240 -8.88 -0.57 -15.35
CA ASP A 240 -9.81 0.14 -16.23
C ASP A 240 -9.53 -0.13 -17.72
N VAL A 241 -8.26 -0.05 -18.13
CA VAL A 241 -7.85 -0.36 -19.51
C VAL A 241 -8.20 -1.80 -19.87
N TYR A 242 -7.99 -2.71 -18.93
CA TYR A 242 -8.28 -4.11 -19.11
C TYR A 242 -9.79 -4.39 -19.18
N ASN A 243 -10.58 -3.86 -18.25
CA ASN A 243 -12.03 -3.98 -18.25
C ASN A 243 -12.64 -3.41 -19.54
N SER A 244 -12.17 -2.23 -19.99
CA SER A 244 -12.59 -1.64 -21.27
C SER A 244 -12.32 -2.56 -22.47
N ARG A 245 -11.16 -3.24 -22.48
CA ARG A 245 -10.83 -4.21 -23.52
C ARG A 245 -11.69 -5.46 -23.42
N THR A 246 -11.95 -5.96 -22.22
CA THR A 246 -12.82 -7.13 -21.98
C THR A 246 -14.24 -6.85 -22.48
N THR A 247 -14.84 -5.70 -22.11
CA THR A 247 -16.17 -5.31 -22.60
C THR A 247 -16.22 -5.27 -24.13
N ARG A 248 -15.22 -4.68 -24.80
CA ARG A 248 -15.15 -4.67 -26.26
C ARG A 248 -15.02 -6.07 -26.87
N LEU A 249 -14.28 -6.97 -26.22
CA LEU A 249 -14.17 -8.36 -26.68
C LEU A 249 -15.50 -9.11 -26.52
N ASP A 250 -16.24 -8.83 -25.44
CA ASP A 250 -17.56 -9.41 -25.21
C ASP A 250 -18.57 -8.89 -26.24
N GLU A 251 -18.54 -7.59 -26.58
CA GLU A 251 -19.33 -7.03 -27.68
C GLU A 251 -19.04 -7.72 -29.02
N TYR A 252 -17.75 -7.91 -29.35
CA TYR A 252 -17.38 -8.65 -30.57
C TYR A 252 -17.84 -10.11 -30.49
N GLU A 253 -17.73 -10.76 -29.34
CA GLU A 253 -18.22 -12.12 -29.14
C GLU A 253 -19.72 -12.23 -29.44
N GLN A 254 -20.52 -11.28 -28.96
CA GLN A 254 -21.97 -11.27 -29.20
C GLN A 254 -22.31 -11.09 -30.68
N ILE A 255 -21.61 -10.20 -31.37
CA ILE A 255 -21.78 -10.02 -32.82
C ILE A 255 -21.46 -11.31 -33.56
N LEU A 256 -20.34 -11.97 -33.23
CA LEU A 256 -19.97 -13.25 -33.85
C LEU A 256 -20.99 -14.35 -33.55
N LYS A 257 -21.48 -14.45 -32.31
CA LYS A 257 -22.53 -15.40 -31.92
C LYS A 257 -23.77 -15.24 -32.80
N HIS A 258 -24.28 -14.01 -32.89
CA HIS A 258 -25.44 -13.67 -33.71
C HIS A 258 -25.22 -14.04 -35.19
N ASP A 259 -24.05 -13.69 -35.76
CA ASP A 259 -23.75 -13.95 -37.16
C ASP A 259 -23.66 -15.45 -37.48
N TYR A 260 -23.09 -16.28 -36.58
CA TYR A 260 -23.06 -17.73 -36.76
C TYR A 260 -24.46 -18.36 -36.72
N VAL A 261 -25.30 -17.94 -35.77
CA VAL A 261 -26.68 -18.44 -35.66
C VAL A 261 -27.50 -18.07 -36.90
N ALA A 262 -27.47 -16.79 -37.31
CA ALA A 262 -28.21 -16.34 -38.49
C ALA A 262 -27.74 -17.04 -39.78
N ASN A 263 -26.44 -17.33 -39.89
CA ASN A 263 -25.90 -18.06 -41.03
C ASN A 263 -26.34 -19.53 -41.05
N ASP A 264 -26.37 -20.20 -39.90
CA ASP A 264 -26.82 -21.59 -39.78
C ASP A 264 -28.32 -21.73 -40.12
N GLU A 265 -29.16 -20.83 -39.61
CA GLU A 265 -30.58 -20.77 -39.97
C GLU A 265 -30.79 -20.61 -41.48
N MET A 266 -30.02 -19.72 -42.11
CA MET A 266 -30.08 -19.50 -43.55
C MET A 266 -29.66 -20.74 -44.33
N ARG A 267 -28.62 -21.46 -43.91
CA ARG A 267 -28.21 -22.73 -44.55
C ARG A 267 -29.26 -23.81 -44.39
N THR A 268 -29.85 -23.95 -43.22
CA THR A 268 -30.92 -24.92 -42.96
C THR A 268 -32.12 -24.65 -43.86
N LYS A 269 -32.52 -23.37 -44.01
CA LYS A 269 -33.56 -22.96 -44.95
C LYS A 269 -33.20 -23.30 -46.40
N MET A 270 -32.01 -22.92 -46.86
CA MET A 270 -31.56 -23.24 -48.24
C MET A 270 -31.54 -24.74 -48.51
N ARG A 271 -31.12 -25.56 -47.54
CA ARG A 271 -31.13 -27.02 -47.66
C ARG A 271 -32.56 -27.55 -47.84
N SER A 272 -33.51 -27.06 -47.05
CA SER A 272 -34.93 -27.43 -47.17
C SER A 272 -35.50 -27.05 -48.54
N GLU A 273 -35.20 -25.85 -49.05
CA GLU A 273 -35.65 -25.40 -50.38
C GLU A 273 -35.06 -26.25 -51.52
N ILE A 274 -33.79 -26.67 -51.39
CA ILE A 274 -33.15 -27.56 -52.36
C ILE A 274 -33.80 -28.95 -52.33
N GLU A 275 -34.09 -29.50 -51.15
CA GLU A 275 -34.72 -30.82 -51.00
C GLU A 275 -36.16 -30.84 -51.54
N GLU A 276 -36.92 -29.77 -51.28
CA GLU A 276 -38.25 -29.57 -51.86
C GLU A 276 -38.17 -29.47 -53.40
N SER A 277 -37.24 -28.67 -53.92
CA SER A 277 -37.02 -28.55 -55.36
C SER A 277 -36.58 -29.86 -56.00
N ALA A 278 -35.77 -30.67 -55.32
CA ALA A 278 -35.32 -31.97 -55.80
C ALA A 278 -36.47 -32.98 -55.86
N THR A 279 -37.32 -32.99 -54.82
CA THR A 279 -38.53 -33.82 -54.77
C THR A 279 -39.49 -33.44 -55.89
N ALA A 280 -39.77 -32.15 -56.07
CA ALA A 280 -40.62 -31.66 -57.15
C ALA A 280 -40.07 -32.00 -58.54
N ALA A 281 -38.75 -31.91 -58.74
CA ALA A 281 -38.10 -32.33 -59.99
C ALA A 281 -38.22 -33.84 -60.23
N HIS A 282 -38.08 -34.64 -59.17
CA HIS A 282 -38.25 -36.09 -59.24
C HIS A 282 -39.68 -36.48 -59.61
N ASP A 283 -40.68 -35.84 -59.00
CA ASP A 283 -42.10 -36.06 -59.29
C ASP A 283 -42.43 -35.71 -60.75
N MET A 284 -41.95 -34.56 -61.24
CA MET A 284 -42.11 -34.18 -62.65
C MET A 284 -41.44 -35.17 -63.60
N PHE A 285 -40.26 -35.67 -63.25
CA PHE A 285 -39.55 -36.67 -64.04
C PHE A 285 -40.30 -38.01 -64.06
N GLU A 286 -40.83 -38.46 -62.92
CA GLU A 286 -41.64 -39.66 -62.82
C GLU A 286 -42.93 -39.55 -63.64
N GLU A 287 -43.58 -38.38 -63.61
CA GLU A 287 -44.77 -38.12 -64.42
C GLU A 287 -44.45 -38.14 -65.93
N LEU A 288 -43.34 -37.53 -66.33
CA LEU A 288 -42.84 -37.60 -67.71
C LEU A 288 -42.55 -39.05 -68.13
N MET A 289 -41.88 -39.83 -67.29
CA MET A 289 -41.60 -41.24 -67.54
C MET A 289 -42.89 -42.07 -67.66
N LYS A 290 -43.89 -41.84 -66.81
CA LYS A 290 -45.21 -42.49 -66.92
C LYS A 290 -45.89 -42.16 -68.25
N ARG A 291 -45.84 -40.90 -68.70
CA ARG A 291 -46.39 -40.50 -70.02
C ARG A 291 -45.63 -41.13 -71.18
N VAL A 292 -44.31 -41.22 -71.10
CA VAL A 292 -43.47 -41.80 -72.16
C VAL A 292 -43.59 -43.33 -72.21
N MET A 293 -43.74 -44.00 -71.06
CA MET A 293 -43.85 -45.45 -70.96
C MET A 293 -45.27 -45.99 -71.08
N GLN A 294 -46.31 -45.15 -71.05
CA GLN A 294 -47.67 -45.57 -71.43
C GLN A 294 -47.67 -45.97 -72.90
N PRO A 295 -47.95 -47.25 -73.25
CA PRO A 295 -48.07 -47.66 -74.64
C PRO A 295 -49.21 -46.89 -75.29
N GLN A 296 -49.06 -46.56 -76.58
CA GLN A 296 -50.08 -46.04 -77.50
C GLN A 296 -51.29 -46.99 -77.63
N LEU A 297 -52.04 -47.22 -76.55
CA LEU A 297 -53.22 -48.09 -76.51
C LEU A 297 -54.54 -47.34 -76.80
N GLN A 298 -54.45 -46.14 -77.38
CA GLN A 298 -55.61 -45.36 -77.84
C GLN A 298 -55.41 -44.70 -79.21
N ARG A 299 -54.69 -45.36 -80.14
CA ARG A 299 -54.61 -44.91 -81.55
C ARG A 299 -54.99 -45.96 -82.60
N SER A 300 -55.82 -46.95 -82.28
CA SER A 300 -56.28 -47.94 -83.28
C SER A 300 -57.79 -47.92 -83.62
N LEU A 301 -58.60 -46.99 -83.10
CA LEU A 301 -60.05 -47.00 -83.36
C LEU A 301 -60.63 -45.60 -83.62
N ALA A 302 -60.22 -44.90 -84.69
CA ALA A 302 -61.05 -43.88 -85.36
C ALA A 302 -60.34 -43.23 -86.55
N THR A 303 -60.13 -43.96 -87.66
CA THR A 303 -60.04 -43.32 -88.99
C THR A 303 -60.41 -44.35 -90.05
N GLY A 304 -61.70 -44.65 -90.12
CA GLY A 304 -62.34 -45.32 -91.25
C GLY A 304 -63.39 -44.38 -91.86
N SER A 305 -63.04 -43.77 -92.99
CA SER A 305 -63.89 -43.34 -94.10
C SER A 305 -65.31 -42.81 -93.81
N PHE A 306 -65.57 -41.53 -94.09
CA PHE A 306 -66.80 -41.13 -94.79
C PHE A 306 -66.63 -39.84 -95.62
N THR A 307 -67.16 -39.90 -96.83
CA THR A 307 -67.14 -38.93 -97.93
C THR A 307 -68.34 -37.96 -97.92
N GLN A 308 -68.19 -36.88 -98.70
CA GLN A 308 -69.19 -35.96 -99.30
C GLN A 308 -69.57 -34.62 -98.63
N ALA A 309 -68.95 -33.54 -99.13
CA ALA A 309 -69.47 -32.49 -100.04
C ALA A 309 -70.60 -31.49 -99.66
N VAL A 310 -70.45 -30.27 -100.23
CA VAL A 310 -71.41 -29.14 -100.49
C VAL A 310 -71.39 -28.02 -99.41
N THR A 311 -70.63 -26.91 -99.60
CA THR A 311 -70.98 -25.56 -100.15
C THR A 311 -72.21 -24.89 -99.50
N LEU A 312 -72.28 -23.61 -99.10
CA LEU A 312 -71.88 -22.36 -99.76
C LEU A 312 -72.26 -21.14 -98.85
N GLY A 313 -71.50 -20.04 -98.94
CA GLY A 313 -71.96 -18.65 -98.72
C GLY A 313 -72.01 -18.15 -97.26
N GLY A 314 -71.61 -16.94 -96.92
CA GLY A 314 -71.18 -15.76 -97.66
C GLY A 314 -71.11 -14.59 -96.65
N SER A 315 -70.12 -13.72 -96.83
CA SER A 315 -69.87 -12.47 -96.07
C SER A 315 -71.05 -11.48 -96.15
N PRO A 316 -71.05 -10.35 -95.39
CA PRO A 316 -70.01 -9.31 -95.45
C PRO A 316 -69.05 -9.28 -94.26
#